data_AF-A0A835ZAR3-F1
#
_entry.id   AF-A0A835ZAR3-F1
#
_cell.length_a   1.000
_cell.length_b   1.000
_cell.length_c   1.000
_cell.angle_alpha   90.00
_cell.angle_beta   90.00
_cell.angle_gamma   90.00
#
_symmetry.space_group_name_H-M   'P 1'
#
loop_
_entity.id
_entity.type
_entity.pdbx_description
1 polymer ?
#
loop_
_entity_poly.entity_id
_entity_poly.type
_entity_poly.pdbx_seq_one_letter_code
_entity_poly.pdbx_strand_id
1 'polypeptide(L)'
;MGRRDRSLVSTLAIIGALAYVVTGVMRKRRKRAELGYYDGTIEPPLPPEVVALLHKCSLCYLSTFTDDHPHLSLMNFTYYQPDEVIIMSTRRDTKKYNLLQSSNNVAVLVHDFPGQRSRDGSSSSPPLHLSSDETGKMETFSITMNGRARIEAGEVAETYREEHRKNNPGSEQFIVGDNIAIVSVKIETARICNLADKVTYWDVRNQTSNSNQQQQQQQQETWSV
;
A
#
# COMPACT_ATOMS: atom_id res chain seq x y z
N MET A 1 14.43 -56.43 40.78
CA MET A 1 13.38 -55.40 40.59
C MET A 1 14.01 -54.04 40.90
N GLY A 2 14.11 -53.02 40.05
CA GLY A 2 13.74 -52.75 38.68
C GLY A 2 14.27 -51.33 38.41
N ARG A 3 15.34 -51.19 37.62
CA ARG A 3 15.92 -49.90 37.22
C ARG A 3 14.89 -49.20 36.33
N ARG A 4 14.22 -48.17 36.84
CA ARG A 4 13.32 -47.33 36.03
C ARG A 4 14.17 -46.41 35.15
N ASP A 5 14.02 -46.59 33.85
CA ASP A 5 14.70 -45.89 32.78
C ASP A 5 14.33 -44.40 32.80
N ARG A 6 15.29 -43.55 33.17
CA ARG A 6 15.09 -42.08 33.26
C ARG A 6 15.20 -41.39 31.89
N SER A 7 15.60 -42.10 30.84
CA SER A 7 15.81 -41.50 29.51
C SER A 7 14.48 -41.20 28.79
N LEU A 8 13.51 -42.10 28.88
CA LEU A 8 12.21 -42.01 28.19
C LEU A 8 11.36 -40.83 28.68
N VAL A 9 11.43 -40.49 29.97
CA VAL A 9 10.67 -39.36 30.55
C VAL A 9 11.19 -38.01 30.04
N SER A 10 12.49 -37.91 29.79
CA SER A 10 13.14 -36.70 29.27
C SER A 10 12.79 -36.46 27.80
N THR A 11 12.82 -37.49 26.96
CA THR A 11 12.55 -37.37 25.53
C THR A 11 11.08 -36.99 25.26
N LEU A 12 10.14 -37.57 26.01
CA LEU A 12 8.72 -37.22 25.89
C LEU A 12 8.44 -35.77 26.30
N ALA A 13 9.13 -35.25 27.32
CA ALA A 13 9.01 -33.86 27.74
C ALA A 13 9.53 -32.87 26.68
N ILE A 14 10.65 -33.20 26.01
CA ILE A 14 11.22 -32.37 24.95
C ILE A 14 10.30 -32.35 23.72
N ILE A 15 9.75 -33.49 23.31
CA ILE A 15 8.80 -33.57 22.19
C ILE A 15 7.52 -32.78 22.53
N GLY A 16 7.01 -32.89 23.75
CA GLY A 16 5.86 -32.13 24.22
C GLY A 16 6.10 -30.61 24.21
N ALA A 17 7.28 -30.16 24.64
CA ALA A 17 7.65 -28.75 24.62
C ALA A 17 7.83 -28.21 23.19
N LEU A 18 8.45 -28.97 22.29
CA LEU A 18 8.57 -28.62 20.87
C LEU A 18 7.21 -28.55 20.18
N ALA A 19 6.33 -29.53 20.42
CA ALA A 19 4.97 -29.50 19.91
C ALA A 19 4.17 -28.31 20.46
N TYR A 20 4.32 -27.97 21.74
CA TYR A 20 3.65 -26.81 22.35
C TYR A 20 4.17 -25.47 21.79
N VAL A 21 5.49 -25.34 21.58
CA VAL A 21 6.07 -24.12 20.98
C VAL A 21 5.68 -23.99 19.51
N VAL A 22 5.73 -25.06 18.73
CA VAL A 22 5.30 -25.05 17.31
C VAL A 22 3.80 -24.73 17.20
N THR A 23 2.95 -25.39 17.99
CA THR A 23 1.51 -25.10 17.99
C THR A 23 1.19 -23.71 18.55
N GLY A 24 1.95 -23.21 19.52
CA GLY A 24 1.84 -21.86 20.07
C GLY A 24 2.24 -20.78 19.05
N VAL A 25 3.35 -20.97 18.33
CA VAL A 25 3.81 -20.08 17.25
C VAL A 25 2.85 -20.11 16.07
N MET A 26 2.33 -21.30 15.70
CA MET A 26 1.31 -21.45 14.67
C MET A 26 -0.03 -20.81 15.08
N ARG A 27 -0.48 -20.94 16.33
CA ARG A 27 -1.67 -20.26 16.86
C ARG A 27 -1.49 -18.75 16.92
N LYS A 28 -0.29 -18.25 17.22
CA LYS A 28 0.01 -16.80 17.23
C LYS A 28 0.08 -16.24 15.82
N ARG A 29 0.59 -17.00 14.83
CA ARG A 29 0.51 -16.66 13.40
C ARG A 29 -0.95 -16.70 12.90
N ARG A 30 -1.74 -17.68 13.32
CA ARG A 30 -3.16 -17.80 12.96
C ARG A 30 -4.01 -16.68 13.56
N LYS A 31 -3.80 -16.28 14.82
CA LYS A 31 -4.45 -15.08 15.41
C LYS A 31 -3.99 -13.75 14.80
N ARG A 32 -2.79 -13.68 14.22
CA ARG A 32 -2.33 -12.49 13.48
C ARG A 32 -2.84 -12.45 12.04
N ALA A 33 -3.12 -13.62 11.45
CA ALA A 33 -3.79 -13.76 10.16
C ALA A 33 -5.33 -13.64 10.27
N GLU A 34 -5.91 -13.87 11.46
CA GLU A 34 -7.34 -13.73 11.77
C GLU A 34 -7.70 -12.35 12.35
N LEU A 35 -6.92 -11.30 12.07
CA LEU A 35 -7.38 -9.92 12.26
C LEU A 35 -8.18 -9.47 11.02
N GLY A 36 -9.44 -9.92 10.99
CA GLY A 36 -10.53 -9.31 10.24
C GLY A 36 -10.51 -9.54 8.72
N TYR A 37 -10.83 -10.76 8.29
CA TYR A 37 -11.48 -10.95 7.00
C TYR A 37 -12.96 -10.61 7.20
N TYR A 38 -13.36 -9.43 6.73
CA TYR A 38 -14.77 -9.01 6.65
C TYR A 38 -15.14 -8.87 5.18
N ASP A 39 -16.17 -9.62 4.79
CA ASP A 39 -16.84 -9.61 3.51
C ASP A 39 -17.75 -8.37 3.42
N GLY A 40 -17.54 -7.52 2.41
CA GLY A 40 -18.22 -6.25 2.23
C GLY A 40 -17.38 -5.25 1.44
N THR A 41 -17.49 -5.29 0.11
CA THR A 41 -16.83 -4.37 -0.83
C THR A 41 -17.39 -2.96 -0.73
N ILE A 42 -16.55 -2.00 -0.31
CA ILE A 42 -16.71 -0.56 -0.56
C ILE A 42 -15.37 -0.03 -1.10
N GLU A 43 -15.45 0.88 -2.07
CA GLU A 43 -14.34 1.45 -2.85
C GLU A 43 -14.20 2.99 -2.55
N PRO A 44 -13.33 3.77 -3.23
CA PRO A 44 -12.95 5.21 -3.05
C PRO A 44 -13.88 6.23 -2.35
N PRO A 45 -13.34 7.37 -1.82
CA PRO A 45 -12.01 7.95 -2.09
C PRO A 45 -10.99 7.99 -0.93
N LEU A 46 -9.71 8.06 -1.30
CA LEU A 46 -8.60 8.42 -0.41
C LEU A 46 -8.78 9.81 0.26
N PRO A 47 -8.17 10.07 1.42
CA PRO A 47 -8.23 11.38 2.06
C PRO A 47 -7.62 12.48 1.17
N PRO A 48 -8.16 13.72 1.17
CA PRO A 48 -7.72 14.80 0.28
C PRO A 48 -6.22 15.10 0.34
N GLU A 49 -5.62 15.05 1.52
CA GLU A 49 -4.19 15.26 1.74
C GLU A 49 -3.32 14.18 1.06
N VAL A 50 -3.82 12.94 1.01
CA VAL A 50 -3.17 11.82 0.32
C VAL A 50 -3.25 12.03 -1.19
N VAL A 51 -4.45 12.33 -1.69
CA VAL A 51 -4.69 12.59 -3.11
C VAL A 51 -3.80 13.73 -3.61
N ALA A 52 -3.72 14.83 -2.86
CA ALA A 52 -2.87 15.97 -3.21
C ALA A 52 -1.38 15.61 -3.28
N LEU A 53 -0.87 14.79 -2.34
CA LEU A 53 0.50 14.30 -2.38
C LEU A 53 0.74 13.42 -3.62
N LEU A 54 -0.18 12.48 -3.89
CA LEU A 54 -0.06 11.52 -4.98
C LEU A 54 -0.10 12.18 -6.37
N HIS A 55 -0.83 13.28 -6.55
CA HIS A 55 -0.83 14.03 -7.81
C HIS A 55 0.44 14.84 -8.05
N LYS A 56 1.19 15.17 -6.98
CA LYS A 56 2.40 15.98 -7.09
C LYS A 56 3.67 15.15 -7.21
N CYS A 57 3.70 13.96 -6.63
CA CYS A 57 4.84 13.06 -6.69
C CYS A 57 4.77 12.20 -7.96
N SER A 58 5.93 11.96 -8.57
CA SER A 58 6.07 11.03 -9.70
C SER A 58 6.90 9.80 -9.37
N LEU A 59 7.55 9.76 -8.20
CA LEU A 59 8.41 8.66 -7.76
C LEU A 59 7.85 8.00 -6.50
N CYS A 60 7.85 6.67 -6.49
CA CYS A 60 7.51 5.87 -5.32
C CYS A 60 8.50 4.71 -5.14
N TYR A 61 8.47 4.10 -3.96
CA TYR A 61 9.15 2.83 -3.71
C TYR A 61 8.12 1.71 -3.68
N LEU A 62 8.23 0.79 -4.62
CA LEU A 62 7.45 -0.44 -4.67
C LEU A 62 8.19 -1.55 -3.93
N SER A 63 7.57 -2.06 -2.87
CA SER A 63 7.98 -3.27 -2.17
C SER A 63 7.18 -4.46 -2.69
N THR A 64 7.91 -5.46 -3.16
CA THR A 64 7.42 -6.79 -3.57
C THR A 64 8.00 -7.84 -2.63
N PHE A 65 7.30 -8.93 -2.40
CA PHE A 65 7.75 -9.97 -1.46
C PHE A 65 7.35 -11.37 -1.94
N THR A 66 8.28 -12.31 -1.81
CA THR A 66 8.09 -13.76 -2.01
C THR A 66 8.92 -14.52 -1.00
N ASP A 67 8.33 -15.50 -0.31
CA ASP A 67 9.02 -16.56 0.44
C ASP A 67 10.36 -16.15 1.10
N ASP A 68 10.36 -15.04 1.85
CA ASP A 68 11.48 -14.46 2.63
C ASP A 68 12.46 -13.49 1.93
N HIS A 69 12.19 -13.07 0.69
CA HIS A 69 13.01 -12.07 -0.01
C HIS A 69 12.23 -10.78 -0.30
N PRO A 70 12.26 -9.78 0.61
CA PRO A 70 11.73 -8.46 0.30
C PRO A 70 12.57 -7.82 -0.82
N HIS A 71 11.91 -7.19 -1.76
CA HIS A 71 12.55 -6.52 -2.88
C HIS A 71 11.93 -5.14 -3.08
N LEU A 72 12.76 -4.11 -2.96
CA LEU A 72 12.37 -2.71 -3.09
C LEU A 72 12.80 -2.18 -4.46
N SER A 73 11.94 -1.41 -5.11
CA SER A 73 12.16 -0.83 -6.43
C SER A 73 11.77 0.64 -6.45
N LEU A 74 12.63 1.50 -6.97
CA LEU A 74 12.23 2.86 -7.34
C LEU A 74 11.39 2.78 -8.63
N MET A 75 10.24 3.44 -8.64
CA MET A 75 9.30 3.42 -9.75
C MET A 75 8.82 4.83 -10.06
N ASN A 76 8.70 5.16 -11.35
CA ASN A 76 7.78 6.21 -11.76
C ASN A 76 6.36 5.72 -11.54
N PHE A 77 5.49 6.58 -11.03
CA PHE A 77 4.09 6.26 -10.83
C PHE A 77 3.16 7.38 -11.29
N THR A 78 1.90 7.03 -11.41
CA THR A 78 0.80 7.95 -11.63
C THR A 78 -0.36 7.50 -10.77
N TYR A 79 -0.95 8.42 -10.02
CA TYR A 79 -2.22 8.16 -9.37
C TYR A 79 -3.36 8.47 -10.33
N TYR A 80 -4.16 7.46 -10.65
CA TYR A 80 -5.32 7.59 -11.53
C TYR A 80 -6.59 7.50 -10.70
N GLN A 81 -7.15 8.66 -10.39
CA GLN A 81 -8.28 8.81 -9.48
C GLN A 81 -9.59 8.18 -9.95
N PRO A 82 -9.96 8.14 -11.25
CA PRO A 82 -11.20 7.50 -11.67
C PRO A 82 -11.33 6.04 -11.20
N ASP A 83 -10.20 5.32 -11.15
CA ASP A 83 -10.16 3.92 -10.69
C ASP A 83 -9.48 3.76 -9.32
N GLU A 84 -8.99 4.87 -8.74
CA GLU A 84 -8.13 4.95 -7.55
C GLU A 84 -7.02 3.89 -7.50
N VAL A 85 -6.24 3.88 -8.58
CA VAL A 85 -5.08 3.00 -8.73
C VAL A 85 -3.79 3.80 -8.83
N ILE A 86 -2.72 3.19 -8.33
CA ILE A 86 -1.36 3.59 -8.66
C ILE A 86 -0.93 2.85 -9.92
N ILE A 87 -0.72 3.58 -11.00
CA ILE A 87 -0.19 3.06 -12.26
C ILE A 87 1.34 3.17 -12.23
N MET A 88 2.02 2.10 -12.63
CA MET A 88 3.46 2.03 -12.84
C MET A 88 3.75 1.28 -14.14
N SER A 89 5.00 1.36 -14.59
CA SER A 89 5.51 0.60 -15.72
C SER A 89 6.78 -0.15 -15.33
N THR A 90 6.99 -1.33 -15.92
CA THR A 90 8.23 -2.09 -15.70
C THR A 90 8.57 -2.97 -16.88
N ARG A 91 9.85 -3.23 -17.11
CA ARG A 91 10.27 -4.21 -18.11
C ARG A 91 9.93 -5.63 -17.65
N ARG A 92 9.51 -6.48 -18.59
CA ARG A 92 9.12 -7.88 -18.32
C ARG A 92 10.29 -8.77 -17.91
N ASP A 93 11.52 -8.37 -18.22
CA ASP A 93 12.75 -9.09 -17.87
C ASP A 93 13.35 -8.70 -16.50
N THR A 94 12.58 -8.00 -15.66
CA THR A 94 13.06 -7.55 -14.34
C THR A 94 12.68 -8.51 -13.23
N LYS A 95 13.48 -8.51 -12.15
CA LYS A 95 13.15 -9.24 -10.91
C LYS A 95 11.78 -8.84 -10.36
N LYS A 96 11.46 -7.54 -10.34
CA LYS A 96 10.16 -7.06 -9.82
C LYS A 96 8.98 -7.56 -10.65
N TYR A 97 9.11 -7.65 -11.97
CA TYR A 97 8.07 -8.24 -12.82
C TYR A 97 7.81 -9.70 -12.45
N ASN A 98 8.86 -10.51 -12.33
CA ASN A 98 8.72 -11.91 -11.93
C ASN A 98 8.08 -12.07 -10.53
N LEU A 99 8.44 -11.19 -9.58
CA LEU A 99 7.83 -11.19 -8.25
C LEU A 99 6.34 -10.82 -8.31
N LEU A 100 5.96 -9.83 -9.11
CA LEU A 100 4.57 -9.42 -9.32
C LEU A 100 3.71 -10.52 -9.96
N GLN A 101 4.32 -11.41 -10.77
CA GLN A 101 3.62 -12.58 -11.30
C GLN A 101 3.34 -13.64 -10.22
N SER A 102 4.22 -13.76 -9.22
CA SER A 102 4.09 -14.75 -8.15
C SER A 102 3.22 -14.30 -6.97
N SER A 103 3.19 -13.00 -6.68
CA SER A 103 2.42 -12.42 -5.59
C SER A 103 1.93 -11.04 -5.99
N ASN A 104 0.63 -10.79 -5.77
CA ASN A 104 0.03 -9.48 -5.99
C ASN A 104 0.03 -8.60 -4.74
N ASN A 105 0.46 -9.08 -3.59
CA ASN A 105 0.52 -8.28 -2.37
C ASN A 105 1.75 -7.37 -2.40
N VAL A 106 1.51 -6.06 -2.40
CA VAL A 106 2.57 -5.06 -2.49
C VAL A 106 2.38 -3.96 -1.45
N ALA A 107 3.49 -3.28 -1.14
CA ALA A 107 3.46 -2.01 -0.43
C ALA A 107 4.11 -0.93 -1.30
N VAL A 108 3.51 0.26 -1.32
CA VAL A 108 3.97 1.43 -2.06
C VAL A 108 4.24 2.55 -1.06
N LEU A 109 5.46 3.09 -1.06
CA LEU A 109 5.84 4.24 -0.24
C LEU A 109 6.01 5.48 -1.11
N VAL A 110 5.33 6.56 -0.72
CA VAL A 110 5.47 7.90 -1.32
C VAL A 110 5.82 8.89 -0.20
N HIS A 111 6.68 9.87 -0.49
CA HIS A 111 7.00 10.95 0.44
C HIS A 111 7.42 12.22 -0.29
N ASP A 112 7.23 13.38 0.34
CA ASP A 112 7.63 14.70 -0.17
C ASP A 112 8.56 15.40 0.85
N PHE A 113 9.79 14.91 0.98
CA PHE A 113 10.79 15.55 1.85
C PHE A 113 11.37 16.81 1.18
N PRO A 114 11.36 17.97 1.87
CA PRO A 114 11.66 19.27 1.26
C PRO A 114 13.15 19.50 0.92
N GLY A 115 14.02 18.49 1.08
CA GLY A 115 15.44 18.57 0.74
C GLY A 115 15.78 18.48 -0.75
N GLN A 116 14.84 18.07 -1.61
CA GLN A 116 15.07 17.98 -3.07
C GLN A 116 14.70 19.24 -3.86
N ARG A 117 14.19 20.29 -3.21
CA ARG A 117 13.57 21.44 -3.89
C ARG A 117 14.50 22.62 -4.18
N SER A 118 15.81 22.52 -3.90
CA SER A 118 16.70 23.72 -3.95
C SER A 118 18.17 23.46 -4.32
N ARG A 119 18.48 22.53 -5.21
CA ARG A 119 19.85 22.47 -5.79
C ARG A 119 19.93 22.68 -7.29
N ASP A 120 18.94 22.26 -8.06
CA ASP A 120 18.91 22.50 -9.49
C ASP A 120 17.63 23.27 -9.81
N GLY A 121 17.77 24.52 -10.27
CA GLY A 121 16.67 25.44 -10.61
C GLY A 121 15.85 25.02 -11.84
N SER A 122 15.54 23.72 -11.97
CA SER A 122 14.91 23.09 -13.13
C SER A 122 13.66 22.26 -12.78
N SER A 123 13.21 22.18 -11.52
CA SER A 123 11.97 21.46 -11.20
C SER A 123 10.75 22.36 -11.41
N SER A 124 9.96 22.05 -12.44
CA SER A 124 8.69 22.67 -12.85
C SER A 124 7.51 22.43 -11.89
N SER A 125 7.76 22.15 -10.61
CA SER A 125 6.72 21.86 -9.64
C SER A 125 6.36 23.13 -8.85
N PRO A 126 5.18 23.75 -9.06
CA PRO A 126 4.75 24.89 -8.28
C PRO A 126 4.56 24.51 -6.78
N PRO A 127 4.78 25.45 -5.84
CA PRO A 127 4.62 25.22 -4.41
C PRO A 127 3.15 24.91 -4.06
N LEU A 128 2.89 23.93 -3.18
CA LEU A 128 1.53 23.63 -2.70
C LEU A 128 1.03 24.78 -1.80
N HIS A 129 -0.19 25.22 -2.06
CA HIS A 129 -1.08 25.75 -1.03
C HIS A 129 -2.00 24.59 -0.58
N LEU A 130 -1.53 23.74 0.34
CA LEU A 130 -2.44 22.96 1.17
C LEU A 130 -2.57 23.74 2.48
N SER A 131 -3.80 24.22 2.74
CA SER A 131 -4.25 24.92 3.95
C SER A 131 -3.13 25.66 4.68
N SER A 132 -2.93 26.91 4.28
CA SER A 132 -2.10 27.87 5.00
C SER A 132 -2.61 28.00 6.43
N ASP A 133 -1.99 27.29 7.36
CA ASP A 133 -1.80 27.85 8.69
C ASP A 133 -0.95 29.12 8.49
N GLU A 134 -1.23 30.19 9.23
CA GLU A 134 -0.72 31.57 8.99
C GLU A 134 0.82 31.72 9.02
N THR A 135 1.54 30.60 9.17
CA THR A 135 2.99 30.47 9.26
C THR A 135 3.68 29.95 7.98
N GLY A 136 2.93 29.60 6.92
CA GLY A 136 3.52 29.18 5.63
C GLY A 136 4.31 27.87 5.67
N LYS A 137 4.10 27.05 6.72
CA LYS A 137 4.83 25.80 6.93
C LYS A 137 4.11 24.65 6.24
N MET A 138 4.69 24.20 5.12
CA MET A 138 4.18 23.08 4.36
C MET A 138 4.33 21.77 5.15
N GLU A 139 3.23 21.07 5.44
CA GLU A 139 3.31 19.76 6.08
C GLU A 139 3.85 18.72 5.10
N THR A 140 4.97 18.08 5.47
CA THR A 140 5.53 16.95 4.74
C THR A 140 4.89 15.66 5.23
N PHE A 141 4.41 14.86 4.28
CA PHE A 141 3.86 13.54 4.54
C PHE A 141 4.77 12.45 3.99
N SER A 142 4.76 11.31 4.67
CA SER A 142 5.15 10.03 4.11
C SER A 142 4.00 9.04 4.25
N ILE A 143 3.68 8.36 3.16
CA ILE A 143 2.52 7.51 3.03
C ILE A 143 2.96 6.12 2.59
N THR A 144 2.67 5.14 3.42
CA THR A 144 2.79 3.72 3.05
C THR A 144 1.42 3.17 2.72
N MET A 145 1.22 2.75 1.48
CA MET A 145 -0.01 2.15 0.98
C MET A 145 0.21 0.65 0.78
N ASN A 146 -0.67 -0.19 1.31
CA ASN A 146 -0.69 -1.62 0.96
C ASN A 146 -1.83 -1.88 -0.01
N GLY A 147 -1.60 -2.75 -0.97
CA GLY A 147 -2.59 -3.02 -2.00
C GLY A 147 -2.28 -4.25 -2.84
N ARG A 148 -3.09 -4.41 -3.89
CA ARG A 148 -3.07 -5.55 -4.81
C ARG A 148 -2.60 -5.10 -6.18
N ALA A 149 -1.46 -5.60 -6.61
CA ALA A 149 -0.91 -5.34 -7.91
C ALA A 149 -1.54 -6.22 -9.00
N ARG A 150 -1.69 -5.68 -10.20
CA ARG A 150 -2.09 -6.42 -11.40
C ARG A 150 -1.19 -6.02 -12.56
N ILE A 151 -0.75 -7.00 -13.33
CA ILE A 151 -0.13 -6.76 -14.64
C ILE A 151 -1.27 -6.64 -15.64
N GLU A 152 -1.48 -5.44 -16.16
CA GLU A 152 -2.61 -5.14 -17.02
C GLU A 152 -2.35 -5.57 -18.48
N ALA A 153 -3.44 -5.85 -19.20
CA ALA A 153 -3.43 -6.18 -20.62
C ALA A 153 -4.63 -5.58 -21.35
N GLY A 154 -4.57 -5.55 -22.68
CA GLY A 154 -5.66 -5.05 -23.52
C GLY A 154 -5.91 -3.56 -23.36
N GLU A 155 -7.16 -3.14 -23.53
CA GLU A 155 -7.59 -1.73 -23.54
C GLU A 155 -7.26 -1.00 -22.22
N VAL A 156 -7.44 -1.67 -21.08
CA VAL A 156 -7.11 -1.09 -19.76
C VAL A 156 -5.62 -0.73 -19.67
N ALA A 157 -4.74 -1.62 -20.14
CA ALA A 157 -3.32 -1.35 -20.15
C ALA A 157 -2.95 -0.15 -21.04
N GLU A 158 -3.59 -0.02 -22.21
CA GLU A 158 -3.32 1.13 -23.10
C GLU A 158 -3.83 2.44 -22.51
N THR A 159 -5.03 2.44 -21.90
CA THR A 159 -5.56 3.61 -21.20
C THR A 159 -4.62 4.03 -20.07
N TYR A 160 -4.20 3.09 -19.23
CA TYR A 160 -3.28 3.37 -18.13
C TYR A 160 -1.90 3.79 -18.60
N ARG A 161 -1.40 3.22 -19.71
CA ARG A 161 -0.13 3.61 -20.31
C ARG A 161 -0.17 5.07 -20.75
N GLU A 162 -1.24 5.47 -21.41
CA GLU A 162 -1.39 6.83 -21.91
C GLU A 162 -1.49 7.85 -20.76
N GLU A 163 -2.28 7.57 -19.74
CA GLU A 163 -2.36 8.42 -18.54
C GLU A 163 -1.02 8.49 -17.78
N HIS A 164 -0.33 7.36 -17.67
CA HIS A 164 0.99 7.31 -17.04
C HIS A 164 2.04 8.11 -17.83
N ARG A 165 2.00 8.04 -19.16
CA ARG A 165 2.87 8.79 -20.08
C ARG A 165 2.64 10.29 -19.97
N LYS A 166 1.38 10.74 -20.00
CA LYS A 166 1.01 12.16 -19.85
C LYS A 166 1.54 12.76 -18.55
N ASN A 167 1.48 11.99 -17.46
CA ASN A 167 1.90 12.44 -16.13
C ASN A 167 3.40 12.26 -15.85
N ASN A 168 4.16 11.64 -16.76
CA ASN A 168 5.62 11.43 -16.62
C ASN A 168 6.39 11.89 -17.88
N PRO A 169 6.30 13.18 -18.27
CA PRO A 169 7.03 13.68 -19.42
C PRO A 169 8.54 13.49 -19.21
N GLY A 170 9.23 12.91 -20.20
CA GLY A 170 10.67 12.63 -20.15
C GLY A 170 11.06 11.23 -19.63
N SER A 171 10.08 10.39 -19.28
CA SER A 171 10.30 8.98 -18.91
C SER A 171 9.69 7.99 -19.90
N GLU A 172 9.39 8.43 -21.13
CA GLU A 172 8.69 7.63 -22.15
C GLU A 172 9.38 6.29 -22.44
N GLN A 173 10.71 6.25 -22.42
CA GLN A 173 11.52 5.04 -22.62
C GLN A 173 11.29 3.94 -21.59
N PHE A 174 10.70 4.28 -20.44
CA PHE A 174 10.34 3.31 -19.40
C PHE A 174 8.87 2.89 -19.47
N ILE A 175 8.05 3.56 -20.29
CA ILE A 175 6.59 3.41 -20.35
C ILE A 175 6.16 2.74 -21.67
N VAL A 176 6.84 3.04 -22.77
CA VAL A 176 6.52 2.58 -24.12
C VAL A 176 7.52 1.51 -24.58
N GLY A 177 7.00 0.45 -25.20
CA GLY A 177 7.78 -0.62 -25.83
C GLY A 177 7.21 -2.01 -25.55
N ASP A 178 7.49 -2.96 -26.44
CA ASP A 178 6.92 -4.31 -26.39
C ASP A 178 7.29 -5.06 -25.10
N ASN A 179 8.47 -4.77 -24.56
CA ASN A 179 8.98 -5.36 -23.32
C ASN A 179 8.52 -4.61 -22.06
N ILE A 180 7.62 -3.61 -22.16
CA ILE A 180 7.12 -2.84 -21.02
C ILE A 180 5.71 -3.32 -20.64
N ALA A 181 5.57 -3.77 -19.41
CA ALA A 181 4.30 -4.08 -18.78
C ALA A 181 3.77 -2.88 -18.00
N ILE A 182 2.45 -2.68 -18.07
CA ILE A 182 1.73 -1.78 -17.18
C ILE A 182 1.29 -2.54 -15.95
N VAL A 183 1.51 -1.92 -14.80
CA VAL A 183 1.14 -2.46 -13.49
C VAL A 183 0.21 -1.47 -12.82
N SER A 184 -0.97 -1.93 -12.41
CA SER A 184 -1.86 -1.17 -11.54
C SER A 184 -1.74 -1.69 -10.10
N VAL A 185 -1.93 -0.83 -9.11
CA VAL A 185 -2.07 -1.22 -7.70
C VAL A 185 -3.33 -0.59 -7.16
N LYS A 186 -4.30 -1.44 -6.80
CA LYS A 186 -5.49 -1.02 -6.06
C LYS A 186 -5.13 -0.92 -4.58
N ILE A 187 -5.31 0.26 -4.00
CA ILE A 187 -4.94 0.55 -2.60
C ILE A 187 -6.01 0.00 -1.67
N GLU A 188 -5.61 -0.74 -0.64
CA GLU A 188 -6.52 -1.31 0.37
C GLU A 188 -6.36 -0.62 1.73
N THR A 189 -5.13 -0.24 2.11
CA THR A 189 -4.85 0.48 3.36
C THR A 189 -3.74 1.49 3.16
N ALA A 190 -3.71 2.54 3.97
CA ALA A 190 -2.65 3.52 4.01
C ALA A 190 -2.29 3.94 5.44
N ARG A 191 -1.00 4.16 5.67
CA ARG A 191 -0.46 4.78 6.88
C ARG A 191 0.16 6.10 6.48
N ILE A 192 -0.35 7.18 7.05
CA ILE A 192 0.03 8.55 6.74
C ILE A 192 0.74 9.08 7.97
N CYS A 193 1.99 9.48 7.82
CA CYS A 193 2.77 10.08 8.89
C CYS A 193 3.29 11.46 8.48
N ASN A 194 3.38 12.36 9.44
CA ASN A 194 3.96 13.69 9.25
C ASN A 194 5.24 13.85 10.08
N LEU A 195 5.92 14.99 9.92
CA LEU A 195 7.16 15.30 10.65
C LEU A 195 7.01 15.44 12.17
N ALA A 196 5.77 15.56 12.66
CA ALA A 196 5.46 15.61 14.09
C ALA A 196 5.20 14.21 14.69
N ASP A 197 5.48 13.14 13.94
CA ASP A 197 5.22 11.75 14.32
C ASP A 197 3.73 11.46 14.59
N LYS A 198 2.82 12.31 14.07
CA LYS A 198 1.39 11.98 14.04
C LYS A 198 1.13 10.99 12.93
N VAL A 199 0.50 9.87 13.29
CA VAL A 199 0.17 8.79 12.36
C VAL A 199 -1.35 8.65 12.23
N THR A 200 -1.85 8.80 11.01
CA THR A 200 -3.24 8.53 10.65
C THR A 200 -3.31 7.24 9.86
N TYR A 201 -4.33 6.43 10.15
CA TYR A 201 -4.59 5.17 9.46
C TYR A 201 -5.81 5.33 8.57
N TRP A 202 -5.63 5.06 7.29
CA TRP A 202 -6.73 4.91 6.35
C TRP A 202 -6.85 3.44 5.97
N ASP A 203 -8.07 2.97 5.94
CA ASP A 203 -8.42 1.61 5.53
C ASP A 203 -9.68 1.75 4.70
N VAL A 204 -9.67 1.14 3.52
CA VAL A 204 -10.82 1.16 2.60
C VAL A 204 -12.11 0.71 3.31
N ARG A 205 -11.99 -0.11 4.36
CA ARG A 205 -13.12 -0.65 5.14
C ARG A 205 -13.70 0.31 6.19
N ASN A 206 -12.96 1.34 6.60
CA ASN A 206 -13.37 2.21 7.72
C ASN A 206 -14.42 3.26 7.33
N GLN A 207 -14.56 3.62 6.05
CA GLN A 207 -15.56 4.61 5.61
C GLN A 207 -16.99 4.04 5.59
N THR A 208 -17.14 2.73 5.36
CA THR A 208 -18.42 2.01 5.41
C THR A 208 -19.14 2.11 6.75
N SER A 209 -18.38 2.25 7.84
CA SER A 209 -18.94 2.29 9.20
C SER A 209 -19.61 3.62 9.53
N ASN A 210 -19.09 4.74 9.02
CA ASN A 210 -19.62 6.07 9.32
C ASN A 210 -20.86 6.43 8.48
N SER A 211 -20.92 5.99 7.22
CA SER A 211 -22.07 6.24 6.34
C SER A 211 -23.32 5.47 6.78
N ASN A 212 -23.16 4.22 7.22
CA ASN A 212 -24.25 3.42 7.77
C ASN A 212 -24.80 3.98 9.10
N GLN A 213 -23.95 4.57 9.94
CA GLN A 213 -24.38 5.20 11.20
C GLN A 213 -25.12 6.53 10.96
N GLN A 214 -24.66 7.35 9.99
CA GLN A 214 -25.35 8.60 9.63
C GLN A 214 -26.71 8.35 8.97
N GLN A 215 -26.85 7.32 8.12
CA GLN A 215 -28.15 6.97 7.54
C GLN A 215 -29.14 6.42 8.58
N GLN A 216 -28.68 5.67 9.58
CA GLN A 216 -29.54 5.20 10.67
C GLN A 216 -29.98 6.33 11.62
N GLN A 217 -29.13 7.33 11.85
CA GLN A 217 -29.50 8.52 12.64
C GLN A 217 -30.50 9.40 11.90
N GLN A 218 -30.30 9.66 10.60
CA GLN A 218 -31.25 10.45 9.80
C GLN A 218 -32.63 9.77 9.67
N GLN A 219 -32.66 8.43 9.58
CA GLN A 219 -33.92 7.67 9.60
C GLN A 219 -34.60 7.69 10.98
N GLN A 220 -33.87 7.73 12.09
CA GLN A 220 -34.52 7.84 13.41
C GLN A 220 -35.10 9.26 13.65
N GLU A 221 -34.47 10.30 13.10
CA GLU A 221 -34.97 11.67 13.21
C GLU A 221 -36.19 11.93 12.31
N THR A 222 -36.31 11.27 11.15
CA THR A 222 -37.49 11.43 10.25
C THR A 222 -38.76 10.73 10.75
N TRP A 223 -38.64 9.76 11.66
CA TRP A 223 -39.79 9.03 12.23
C TRP A 223 -40.25 9.59 13.58
N SER A 224 -39.58 10.65 14.06
CA SER A 224 -39.89 11.32 15.33
C SER A 224 -40.70 12.62 15.14
N VAL A 225 -41.27 12.84 13.95
CA VAL A 225 -42.15 13.98 13.60
C VAL A 225 -43.55 13.48 13.25
#